data_AF-A0A2B7WEU6-F1
#
_entry.id   AF-A0A2B7WEU6-F1
#
_cell.length_a   1.000
_cell.length_b   1.000
_cell.length_c   1.000
_cell.angle_alpha   90.00
_cell.angle_beta   90.00
_cell.angle_gamma   90.00
#
_symmetry.space_group_name_H-M   'P 1'
#
loop_
_entity.id
_entity.type
_entity.pdbx_description
1 polymer ?
#
loop_
_entity_poly.entity_id
_entity_poly.type
_entity_poly.pdbx_seq_one_letter_code
_entity_poly.pdbx_strand_id
1 'polypeptide(L)'
;MPEVKFYPYTTNPLYSRQTQSDSFPWASLDRLFEGSSADDYPVLQSTSSLVLFSTCVALLLTISAYRVRKGYHAFLALGPGGTPSTFAGYMRICVLRIFALKNPLSPPSISPHLHPPTGILKDFPKRQGPRPKVVGIAPQRQMTHRGSAEIYAALTTEIKAFTQRYPDHVFLGTSCFEKHSTGLFSVSKVQNRFTCNGEVCHSHPSDGSLHLTLHPADVKQILERGWGERHPLARENWWWRFRFVPPGFVLIYSPRTMEELRCVVEIIHAAAWWISGMELQRPSTKPATSVGLDGSKEMDDGSGSEKVLSCREEELDAAQARAPPLACDIHGFSIGRM
;
A
#
# COMPACT_ATOMS: atom_id res chain seq x y z
N MET A 1 -50.42 37.37 10.52
CA MET A 1 -51.89 37.31 10.63
C MET A 1 -52.46 38.09 9.46
N PRO A 2 -53.34 37.48 8.66
CA PRO A 2 -54.78 37.44 8.95
C PRO A 2 -55.36 36.04 8.67
N GLU A 3 -56.60 35.65 8.94
CA GLU A 3 -57.70 36.05 9.82
C GLU A 3 -58.73 34.93 9.60
N VAL A 4 -59.22 34.33 10.68
CA VAL A 4 -60.13 33.18 10.66
C VAL A 4 -61.51 33.62 10.19
N LYS A 5 -62.15 32.85 9.29
CA LYS A 5 -63.58 32.98 8.98
C LYS A 5 -64.32 31.67 9.23
N PHE A 6 -65.07 31.66 10.32
CA PHE A 6 -66.17 30.72 10.59
C PHE A 6 -67.42 31.18 9.83
N TYR A 7 -68.18 30.22 9.31
CA TYR A 7 -69.55 30.41 8.85
C TYR A 7 -70.43 29.23 9.30
N PRO A 8 -71.75 29.44 9.49
CA PRO A 8 -72.45 29.01 10.67
C PRO A 8 -73.45 27.88 10.43
N TYR A 9 -73.85 27.26 11.54
CA TYR A 9 -75.03 26.40 11.65
C TYR A 9 -76.31 27.18 11.31
N THR A 10 -77.13 26.60 10.44
CA THR A 10 -78.55 26.96 10.30
C THR A 10 -79.41 25.78 10.75
N THR A 11 -80.12 26.00 11.85
CA THR A 11 -81.27 25.27 12.33
C THR A 11 -82.53 25.69 11.56
N ASN A 12 -83.46 24.76 11.34
CA ASN A 12 -84.91 25.04 11.37
C ASN A 12 -85.75 23.75 11.40
N PRO A 13 -87.03 23.82 11.83
CA PRO A 13 -87.53 22.91 12.86
C PRO A 13 -88.75 22.06 12.42
N LEU A 14 -89.05 21.07 13.26
CA LEU A 14 -90.37 20.57 13.67
C LEU A 14 -91.45 20.32 12.60
N TYR A 15 -91.80 19.06 12.40
CA TYR A 15 -93.22 18.65 12.41
C TYR A 15 -93.42 17.24 12.98
N SER A 16 -94.56 17.09 13.62
CA SER A 16 -94.96 16.09 14.62
C SER A 16 -95.52 14.77 14.07
N ARG A 17 -95.67 13.81 15.01
CA ARG A 17 -96.54 12.61 15.00
C ARG A 17 -95.98 11.46 14.14
N GLN A 18 -95.93 10.21 14.60
CA GLN A 18 -96.94 9.48 15.33
C GLN A 18 -96.32 8.21 15.94
N THR A 19 -96.77 7.85 17.14
CA THR A 19 -96.46 6.60 17.83
C THR A 19 -96.99 5.40 17.06
N GLN A 20 -96.16 4.39 16.81
CA GLN A 20 -96.64 3.02 16.71
C GLN A 20 -95.56 2.06 17.21
N SER A 21 -95.96 1.32 18.24
CA SER A 21 -95.31 0.16 18.82
C SER A 21 -95.01 -0.87 17.74
N ASP A 22 -93.80 -1.42 17.74
CA ASP A 22 -93.59 -2.84 17.43
C ASP A 22 -92.31 -3.32 18.11
N SER A 23 -92.49 -4.33 18.95
CA SER A 23 -91.49 -5.07 19.68
C SER A 23 -90.52 -5.80 18.74
N PHE A 24 -89.21 -5.56 18.89
CA PHE A 24 -88.16 -6.39 18.29
C PHE A 24 -87.19 -6.91 19.35
N PRO A 25 -86.71 -8.17 19.24
CA PRO A 25 -86.06 -8.89 20.33
C PRO A 25 -84.58 -8.53 20.40
N TRP A 26 -84.11 -8.13 21.58
CA TRP A 26 -82.71 -7.74 21.86
C TRP A 26 -81.72 -8.91 22.00
N ALA A 27 -82.08 -10.12 21.55
CA ALA A 27 -81.27 -11.33 21.80
C ALA A 27 -80.63 -11.88 20.53
N SER A 28 -79.64 -11.18 19.94
CA SER A 28 -78.76 -11.79 18.92
C SER A 28 -77.45 -11.07 18.62
N LEU A 29 -77.03 -10.03 19.37
CA LEU A 29 -75.78 -9.31 19.09
C LEU A 29 -74.59 -9.66 19.99
N ASP A 30 -74.77 -10.48 21.04
CA ASP A 30 -73.66 -10.97 21.88
C ASP A 30 -72.98 -12.24 21.33
N ARG A 31 -73.45 -12.78 20.20
CA ARG A 31 -72.94 -14.05 19.64
C ARG A 31 -72.14 -13.91 18.34
N LEU A 32 -71.62 -12.71 18.06
CA LEU A 32 -70.70 -12.43 16.94
C LEU A 32 -69.29 -12.02 17.39
N PHE A 33 -69.00 -12.04 18.71
CA PHE A 33 -67.67 -11.77 19.27
C PHE A 33 -67.16 -12.89 20.19
N GLU A 34 -67.63 -14.13 19.99
CA GLU A 34 -67.04 -15.33 20.59
C GLU A 34 -66.41 -16.17 19.46
N GLY A 35 -65.20 -15.81 19.07
CA GLY A 35 -64.50 -16.50 17.99
C GLY A 35 -63.22 -15.83 17.52
N SER A 36 -62.39 -15.31 18.43
CA SER A 36 -60.99 -15.06 18.11
C SER A 36 -60.15 -15.30 19.35
N SER A 37 -59.77 -16.56 19.55
CA SER A 37 -58.72 -16.96 20.46
C SER A 37 -57.45 -16.17 20.13
N ALA A 38 -56.92 -15.45 21.13
CA ALA A 38 -55.67 -14.68 21.04
C ALA A 38 -54.42 -15.55 20.81
N ASP A 39 -54.58 -16.86 20.63
CA ASP A 39 -53.51 -17.86 20.49
C ASP A 39 -53.07 -18.08 19.02
N ASP A 40 -53.74 -17.51 18.02
CA ASP A 40 -53.40 -17.69 16.59
C ASP A 40 -52.39 -16.66 16.02
N TYR A 41 -52.03 -15.62 16.78
CA TYR A 41 -51.13 -14.55 16.34
C TYR A 41 -49.61 -14.72 16.60
N PRO A 42 -49.09 -15.64 17.45
CA PRO A 42 -47.64 -15.74 17.69
C PRO A 42 -46.88 -16.41 16.53
N VAL A 43 -47.55 -17.23 15.71
CA VAL A 43 -46.90 -18.02 14.65
C VAL A 43 -46.60 -17.19 13.39
N LEU A 44 -47.50 -16.28 13.01
CA LEU A 44 -47.35 -15.39 11.84
C LEU A 44 -46.27 -14.29 12.05
N GLN A 45 -46.12 -13.79 13.28
CA GLN A 45 -45.10 -12.78 13.60
C GLN A 45 -43.70 -13.39 13.70
N SER A 46 -43.60 -14.64 14.18
CA SER A 46 -42.35 -15.42 14.25
C SER A 46 -41.82 -15.76 12.85
N THR A 47 -42.68 -16.22 11.94
CA THR A 47 -42.29 -16.55 10.55
C THR A 47 -41.85 -15.33 9.76
N SER A 48 -42.53 -14.20 9.90
CA SER A 48 -42.15 -12.93 9.26
C SER A 48 -40.78 -12.41 9.74
N SER A 49 -40.50 -12.55 11.04
CA SER A 49 -39.21 -12.17 11.63
C SER A 49 -38.07 -13.09 11.17
N LEU A 50 -38.32 -14.39 11.06
CA LEU A 50 -37.35 -15.36 10.54
C LEU A 50 -37.05 -15.13 9.05
N VAL A 51 -38.06 -14.85 8.23
CA VAL A 51 -37.87 -14.53 6.80
C VAL A 51 -37.08 -13.23 6.64
N LEU A 52 -37.38 -12.19 7.44
CA LEU A 52 -36.62 -10.95 7.42
C LEU A 52 -35.15 -11.16 7.84
N PHE A 53 -34.92 -11.95 8.90
CA PHE A 53 -33.57 -12.29 9.34
C PHE A 53 -32.81 -13.08 8.27
N SER A 54 -33.40 -14.13 7.70
CA SER A 54 -32.79 -14.95 6.64
C SER A 54 -32.50 -14.14 5.38
N THR A 55 -33.39 -13.24 4.97
CA THR A 55 -33.17 -12.35 3.81
C THR A 55 -32.04 -11.36 4.08
N CYS A 56 -31.96 -10.78 5.29
CA CYS A 56 -30.85 -9.91 5.69
C CYS A 56 -29.52 -10.67 5.70
N VAL A 57 -29.48 -11.88 6.25
CA VAL A 57 -28.28 -12.73 6.24
C VAL A 57 -27.86 -13.08 4.80
N ALA A 58 -28.80 -13.48 3.94
CA ALA A 58 -28.52 -13.79 2.54
C ALA A 58 -27.97 -12.58 1.76
N LEU A 59 -28.54 -11.39 1.99
CA LEU A 59 -28.07 -10.14 1.40
C LEU A 59 -26.65 -9.81 1.89
N LEU A 60 -26.40 -9.92 3.20
CA LEU A 60 -25.08 -9.70 3.79
C LEU A 60 -24.03 -10.68 3.23
N LEU A 61 -24.39 -11.96 3.08
CA LEU A 61 -23.51 -12.97 2.49
C LEU A 61 -23.22 -12.68 1.02
N THR A 62 -24.23 -12.25 0.25
CA THR A 62 -24.06 -11.92 -1.17
C THR A 62 -23.18 -10.67 -1.35
N ILE A 63 -23.41 -9.63 -0.56
CA ILE A 63 -22.56 -8.43 -0.55
C ILE A 63 -21.13 -8.79 -0.14
N SER A 64 -20.97 -9.62 0.90
CA SER A 64 -19.66 -10.07 1.39
C SER A 64 -18.92 -10.88 0.32
N ALA A 65 -19.59 -11.84 -0.31
CA ALA A 65 -19.03 -12.64 -1.40
C ALA A 65 -18.62 -11.76 -2.59
N TYR A 66 -19.47 -10.80 -2.98
CA TYR A 66 -19.14 -9.84 -4.02
C TYR A 66 -17.90 -9.01 -3.67
N ARG A 67 -17.80 -8.49 -2.44
CA ARG A 67 -16.64 -7.71 -1.98
C ARG A 67 -15.36 -8.54 -1.90
N VAL A 68 -15.44 -9.78 -1.42
CA VAL A 68 -14.31 -10.72 -1.38
C VAL A 68 -13.84 -11.03 -2.79
N ARG A 69 -14.76 -11.36 -3.71
CA ARG A 69 -14.44 -11.63 -5.12
C ARG A 69 -13.80 -10.42 -5.80
N LYS A 70 -14.42 -9.24 -5.67
CA LYS A 70 -13.89 -7.99 -6.23
C LYS A 70 -12.51 -7.66 -5.66
N GLY A 71 -12.33 -7.79 -4.35
CA GLY A 71 -11.06 -7.56 -3.69
C GLY A 71 -9.99 -8.57 -4.10
N TYR A 72 -10.36 -9.83 -4.30
CA TYR A 72 -9.43 -10.86 -4.78
C TYR A 72 -8.96 -10.56 -6.21
N HIS A 73 -9.87 -10.22 -7.13
CA HIS A 73 -9.47 -9.81 -8.49
C HIS A 73 -8.60 -8.55 -8.48
N ALA A 74 -8.92 -7.56 -7.61
CA ALA A 74 -8.08 -6.38 -7.46
C ALA A 74 -6.68 -6.73 -6.93
N PHE A 75 -6.56 -7.71 -6.03
CA PHE A 75 -5.27 -8.23 -5.56
C PHE A 75 -4.49 -8.93 -6.68
N LEU A 76 -5.14 -9.79 -7.48
CA LEU A 76 -4.52 -10.44 -8.64
C LEU A 76 -4.03 -9.41 -9.68
N ALA A 77 -4.79 -8.33 -9.89
CA ALA A 77 -4.45 -7.26 -10.82
C ALA A 77 -3.19 -6.47 -10.43
N LEU A 78 -2.70 -6.60 -9.19
CA LEU A 78 -1.42 -5.99 -8.77
C LEU A 78 -0.20 -6.77 -9.29
N GLY A 79 -0.42 -7.98 -9.83
CA GLY A 79 0.63 -8.88 -10.28
C GLY A 79 1.27 -9.69 -9.15
N PRO A 80 2.36 -10.41 -9.44
CA PRO A 80 3.11 -11.16 -8.43
C PRO A 80 3.80 -10.23 -7.43
N GLY A 81 4.20 -10.76 -6.28
CA GLY A 81 4.98 -10.07 -5.25
C GLY A 81 5.25 -10.99 -4.06
N GLY A 82 5.64 -10.43 -2.91
CA GLY A 82 6.01 -11.23 -1.73
C GLY A 82 4.93 -12.18 -1.19
N THR A 83 3.65 -11.84 -1.39
CA THR A 83 2.50 -12.70 -1.07
C THR A 83 2.05 -13.46 -2.32
N PRO A 84 1.91 -14.79 -2.28
CA PRO A 84 1.46 -15.57 -3.43
C PRO A 84 0.09 -15.12 -3.96
N SER A 85 -0.08 -15.11 -5.29
CA SER A 85 -1.32 -14.72 -5.99
C SER A 85 -2.43 -15.79 -5.89
N THR A 86 -2.61 -16.38 -4.72
CA THR A 86 -3.64 -17.38 -4.41
C THR A 86 -4.74 -16.78 -3.54
N PHE A 87 -5.88 -17.46 -3.44
CA PHE A 87 -6.95 -17.03 -2.54
C PHE A 87 -6.48 -16.99 -1.07
N ALA A 88 -5.68 -17.98 -0.64
CA ALA A 88 -5.06 -17.98 0.70
C ALA A 88 -4.13 -16.76 0.90
N GLY A 89 -3.37 -16.38 -0.12
CA GLY A 89 -2.58 -15.15 -0.12
C GLY A 89 -3.45 -13.90 0.06
N TYR A 90 -4.58 -13.82 -0.64
CA TYR A 90 -5.52 -12.72 -0.48
C TYR A 90 -6.16 -12.67 0.93
N MET A 91 -6.50 -13.82 1.51
CA MET A 91 -6.98 -13.89 2.90
C MET A 91 -5.93 -13.38 3.88
N ARG A 92 -4.65 -13.69 3.65
CA ARG A 92 -3.53 -13.11 4.41
C ARG A 92 -3.49 -11.59 4.29
N ILE A 93 -3.72 -11.02 3.09
CA ILE A 93 -3.83 -9.56 2.91
C ILE A 93 -5.00 -8.97 3.69
N CYS A 94 -6.15 -9.66 3.74
CA CYS A 94 -7.29 -9.21 4.53
C CYS A 94 -6.96 -9.12 6.02
N VAL A 95 -6.26 -10.12 6.56
CA VAL A 95 -5.76 -10.09 7.96
C VAL A 95 -4.74 -8.96 8.15
N LEU A 96 -3.76 -8.82 7.25
CA LEU A 96 -2.74 -7.77 7.34
C LEU A 96 -3.34 -6.36 7.29
N ARG A 97 -4.44 -6.16 6.57
CA ARG A 97 -5.15 -4.87 6.46
C ARG A 97 -5.68 -4.36 7.80
N ILE A 98 -6.05 -5.25 8.73
CA ILE A 98 -6.47 -4.87 10.10
C ILE A 98 -5.36 -4.10 10.81
N PHE A 99 -4.12 -4.40 10.46
CA PHE A 99 -2.93 -3.81 11.04
C PHE A 99 -2.28 -2.77 10.14
N ALA A 100 -2.89 -2.39 9.02
CA ALA A 100 -2.36 -1.32 8.20
C ALA A 100 -2.35 0.01 8.96
N LEU A 101 -1.36 0.85 8.68
CA LEU A 101 -1.34 2.25 9.11
C LEU A 101 -2.62 2.94 8.64
N LYS A 102 -3.25 3.72 9.53
CA LYS A 102 -4.43 4.51 9.16
C LYS A 102 -4.08 5.59 8.14
N ASN A 103 -2.90 6.20 8.29
CA ASN A 103 -2.37 7.20 7.38
C ASN A 103 -0.91 6.87 7.03
N PRO A 104 -0.61 6.38 5.81
CA PRO A 104 0.77 6.10 5.38
C PRO A 104 1.59 7.39 5.13
N LEU A 105 0.96 8.57 5.13
CA LEU A 105 1.63 9.86 4.97
C LEU A 105 2.05 10.49 6.29
N SER A 106 1.74 9.88 7.44
CA SER A 106 2.20 10.35 8.74
C SER A 106 3.62 9.84 9.02
N PRO A 107 4.60 10.72 9.33
CA PRO A 107 5.96 10.29 9.59
C PRO A 107 6.06 9.39 10.83
N PRO A 108 7.08 8.52 10.89
CA PRO A 108 7.34 7.73 12.09
C PRO A 108 7.81 8.59 13.26
N SER A 109 7.52 8.17 14.49
CA SER A 109 8.11 8.80 15.67
C SER A 109 9.61 8.50 15.75
N ILE A 110 10.37 9.47 16.24
CA ILE A 110 11.81 9.34 16.44
C ILE A 110 12.04 9.05 17.92
N SER A 111 12.60 7.88 18.22
CA SER A 111 12.98 7.53 19.59
C SER A 111 14.13 8.44 20.05
N PRO A 112 14.10 9.00 21.27
CA PRO A 112 15.22 9.75 21.85
C PRO A 112 16.52 8.94 21.95
N HIS A 113 16.42 7.61 21.94
CA HIS A 113 17.57 6.70 22.00
C HIS A 113 18.08 6.26 20.63
N LEU A 114 17.48 6.74 19.53
CA LEU A 114 17.91 6.41 18.18
C LEU A 114 19.25 7.09 17.87
N HIS A 115 20.22 6.31 17.40
CA HIS A 115 21.53 6.82 17.00
C HIS A 115 21.86 6.40 15.54
N PRO A 116 22.28 7.36 14.69
CA PRO A 116 22.30 8.81 14.91
C PRO A 116 20.90 9.43 15.13
N PRO A 117 20.80 10.64 15.71
CA PRO A 117 19.52 11.29 16.00
C PRO A 117 18.88 11.95 14.78
N THR A 118 19.67 12.24 13.74
CA THR A 118 19.22 12.93 12.52
C THR A 118 19.57 12.12 11.28
N GLY A 119 18.73 12.25 10.25
CA GLY A 119 19.01 11.72 8.92
C GLY A 119 19.87 12.67 8.08
N ILE A 120 20.16 12.26 6.83
CA ILE A 120 21.07 12.98 5.94
C ILE A 120 20.38 13.75 4.81
N LEU A 121 19.07 13.58 4.60
CA LEU A 121 18.28 14.29 3.58
C LEU A 121 17.81 15.67 4.05
N LYS A 122 18.77 16.55 4.32
CA LYS A 122 18.51 17.96 4.64
C LYS A 122 18.14 18.74 3.36
N ASP A 123 17.17 19.65 3.47
CA ASP A 123 16.74 20.56 2.39
C ASP A 123 16.37 19.91 1.04
N PHE A 124 15.85 18.68 1.08
CA PHE A 124 15.52 17.90 -0.11
C PHE A 124 14.43 18.56 -0.99
N PRO A 125 14.59 18.66 -2.33
CA PRO A 125 13.66 19.41 -3.19
C PRO A 125 12.22 18.88 -3.10
N LYS A 126 11.23 19.76 -3.33
CA LYS A 126 9.82 19.35 -3.37
C LYS A 126 9.50 18.68 -4.71
N ARG A 127 8.84 17.52 -4.67
CA ARG A 127 8.35 16.85 -5.89
C ARG A 127 7.22 17.65 -6.51
N GLN A 128 7.25 17.82 -7.84
CA GLN A 128 6.25 18.60 -8.56
C GLN A 128 4.97 17.82 -8.83
N GLY A 129 3.83 18.49 -8.79
CA GLY A 129 2.52 17.90 -9.10
C GLY A 129 1.91 17.07 -7.96
N PRO A 130 0.76 16.43 -8.22
CA PRO A 130 0.02 15.69 -7.21
C PRO A 130 0.71 14.37 -6.83
N ARG A 131 0.36 13.84 -5.66
CA ARG A 131 0.82 12.51 -5.25
C ARG A 131 0.22 11.42 -6.14
N PRO A 132 0.99 10.40 -6.51
CA PRO A 132 0.47 9.21 -7.17
C PRO A 132 -0.52 8.46 -6.27
N LYS A 133 -1.54 7.88 -6.89
CA LYS A 133 -2.37 6.86 -6.24
C LYS A 133 -1.57 5.58 -6.08
N VAL A 134 -1.46 5.09 -4.85
CA VAL A 134 -0.86 3.79 -4.50
C VAL A 134 -1.92 2.88 -3.89
N VAL A 135 -1.81 1.59 -4.15
CA VAL A 135 -2.75 0.57 -3.67
C VAL A 135 -2.01 -0.70 -3.24
N GLY A 136 -2.69 -1.55 -2.47
CA GLY A 136 -2.14 -2.83 -2.03
C GLY A 136 -1.43 -2.76 -0.69
N ILE A 137 -0.89 -3.91 -0.28
CA ILE A 137 -0.11 -4.09 0.95
C ILE A 137 1.11 -4.94 0.63
N ALA A 138 0.92 -6.11 0.03
CA ALA A 138 1.99 -6.96 -0.46
C ALA A 138 1.41 -7.88 -1.57
N PRO A 139 1.55 -7.55 -2.86
CA PRO A 139 2.28 -6.39 -3.38
C PRO A 139 1.62 -5.04 -3.06
N GLN A 140 2.44 -4.00 -2.97
CA GLN A 140 2.03 -2.59 -2.99
C GLN A 140 2.48 -2.01 -4.34
N ARG A 141 1.61 -1.23 -5.01
CA ARG A 141 1.84 -0.72 -6.37
C ARG A 141 1.40 0.73 -6.53
N GLN A 142 2.19 1.48 -7.28
CA GLN A 142 1.84 2.81 -7.77
C GLN A 142 0.97 2.70 -9.03
N MET A 143 -0.21 3.32 -9.05
CA MET A 143 -1.19 3.18 -10.12
C MET A 143 -1.21 4.32 -11.14
N THR A 144 -0.59 5.46 -10.82
CA THR A 144 -0.66 6.68 -11.64
C THR A 144 0.70 7.38 -11.63
N HIS A 145 0.91 8.36 -12.53
CA HIS A 145 2.13 9.19 -12.56
C HIS A 145 3.44 8.39 -12.56
N ARG A 146 3.45 7.26 -13.29
CA ARG A 146 4.61 6.38 -13.45
C ARG A 146 5.60 7.01 -14.43
N GLY A 147 6.89 6.71 -14.25
CA GLY A 147 7.90 7.00 -15.26
C GLY A 147 7.72 6.13 -16.51
N SER A 148 8.39 6.53 -17.59
CA SER A 148 8.49 5.72 -18.79
C SER A 148 9.44 4.53 -18.59
N ALA A 149 9.43 3.58 -19.52
CA ALA A 149 10.33 2.42 -19.49
C ALA A 149 11.81 2.85 -19.55
N GLU A 150 12.10 3.94 -20.27
CA GLU A 150 13.45 4.51 -20.40
C GLU A 150 13.95 5.06 -19.06
N ILE A 151 13.09 5.79 -18.32
CA ILE A 151 13.45 6.29 -16.98
C ILE A 151 13.63 5.14 -15.99
N TYR A 152 12.82 4.08 -16.10
CA TYR A 152 13.01 2.88 -15.28
C TYR A 152 14.33 2.14 -15.61
N ALA A 153 14.69 2.05 -16.89
CA ALA A 153 15.97 1.48 -17.31
C ALA A 153 17.15 2.32 -16.77
N ALA A 154 17.03 3.65 -16.79
CA ALA A 154 18.01 4.55 -16.20
C ALA A 154 18.12 4.35 -14.67
N LEU A 155 17.01 4.20 -13.95
CA LEU A 155 17.01 3.85 -12.53
C LEU A 155 17.75 2.54 -12.25
N THR A 156 17.46 1.50 -13.02
CA THR A 156 18.12 0.19 -12.88
C THR A 156 19.62 0.29 -13.17
N THR A 157 20.01 1.13 -14.14
CA THR A 157 21.41 1.42 -14.46
C THR A 157 22.12 2.12 -13.32
N GLU A 158 21.50 3.12 -12.68
CA GLU A 158 22.05 3.80 -11.51
C GLU A 158 22.22 2.85 -10.31
N ILE A 159 21.24 1.96 -10.06
CA ILE A 159 21.36 0.94 -9.00
C ILE A 159 22.55 0.00 -9.26
N LYS A 160 22.77 -0.39 -10.53
CA LYS A 160 23.95 -1.20 -10.91
C LYS A 160 25.25 -0.41 -10.82
N ALA A 161 25.26 0.85 -11.24
CA ALA A 161 26.43 1.73 -11.11
C ALA A 161 26.78 1.95 -9.63
N PHE A 162 25.79 1.98 -8.74
CA PHE A 162 25.98 2.08 -7.30
C PHE A 162 26.82 0.93 -6.73
N THR A 163 26.61 -0.32 -7.20
CA THR A 163 27.44 -1.46 -6.78
C THR A 163 28.85 -1.41 -7.34
N GLN A 164 29.03 -0.84 -8.53
CA GLN A 164 30.36 -0.64 -9.10
C GLN A 164 31.16 0.45 -8.36
N ARG A 165 30.47 1.46 -7.83
CA ARG A 165 31.10 2.54 -7.05
C ARG A 165 31.52 2.10 -5.65
N TYR A 166 30.78 1.16 -5.04
CA TYR A 166 31.04 0.68 -3.68
C TYR A 166 31.08 -0.86 -3.61
N PRO A 167 31.97 -1.52 -4.37
CA PRO A 167 31.95 -2.98 -4.55
C PRO A 167 32.17 -3.77 -3.26
N ASP A 168 32.92 -3.21 -2.30
CA ASP A 168 33.19 -3.85 -1.00
C ASP A 168 32.04 -3.68 0.01
N HIS A 169 31.01 -2.92 -0.35
CA HIS A 169 30.00 -2.46 0.59
C HIS A 169 28.58 -2.83 0.20
N VAL A 170 28.30 -2.97 -1.09
CA VAL A 170 26.96 -3.29 -1.58
C VAL A 170 27.00 -4.22 -2.77
N PHE A 171 25.98 -5.06 -2.90
CA PHE A 171 25.85 -6.03 -3.98
C PHE A 171 24.40 -6.16 -4.44
N LEU A 172 24.19 -6.73 -5.63
CA LEU A 172 22.85 -7.03 -6.14
C LEU A 172 22.43 -8.46 -5.81
N GLY A 173 21.15 -8.65 -5.56
CA GLY A 173 20.54 -9.97 -5.37
C GLY A 173 19.05 -9.94 -5.64
N THR A 174 18.37 -11.07 -5.48
CA THR A 174 16.91 -11.12 -5.52
C THR A 174 16.34 -10.53 -4.23
N SER A 175 15.42 -9.57 -4.33
CA SER A 175 14.76 -8.95 -3.17
C SER A 175 14.10 -9.99 -2.27
N CYS A 176 14.28 -9.87 -0.96
CA CYS A 176 13.58 -10.72 0.00
C CYS A 176 12.08 -10.42 0.06
N PHE A 177 11.75 -9.12 -0.03
CA PHE A 177 10.40 -8.62 0.17
C PHE A 177 9.55 -8.86 -1.06
N GLU A 178 10.10 -8.58 -2.24
CA GLU A 178 9.38 -8.72 -3.51
C GLU A 178 9.52 -10.12 -4.13
N LYS A 179 10.63 -10.83 -3.84
CA LYS A 179 10.97 -12.19 -4.32
C LYS A 179 11.19 -12.34 -5.84
N HIS A 180 10.92 -11.29 -6.61
CA HIS A 180 10.94 -11.34 -8.07
C HIS A 180 11.73 -10.21 -8.72
N SER A 181 12.13 -9.18 -7.97
CA SER A 181 12.90 -8.05 -8.50
C SER A 181 14.31 -7.98 -7.92
N THR A 182 15.18 -7.27 -8.63
CA THR A 182 16.54 -6.97 -8.19
C THR A 182 16.49 -6.05 -6.97
N GLY A 183 17.13 -6.49 -5.89
CA GLY A 183 17.42 -5.71 -4.71
C GLY A 183 18.89 -5.32 -4.65
N LEU A 184 19.14 -4.14 -4.09
CA LEU A 184 20.45 -3.68 -3.64
C LEU A 184 20.60 -4.07 -2.17
N PHE A 185 21.72 -4.66 -1.80
CA PHE A 185 22.00 -5.14 -0.44
C PHE A 185 23.29 -4.55 0.08
N SER A 186 23.35 -4.31 1.40
CA SER A 186 24.55 -3.91 2.10
C SER A 186 25.29 -5.14 2.65
N VAL A 187 26.61 -5.18 2.46
CA VAL A 187 27.51 -6.19 3.02
C VAL A 187 27.59 -6.05 4.54
N SER A 188 27.84 -4.83 5.02
CA SER A 188 27.85 -4.51 6.45
C SER A 188 26.46 -4.09 6.92
N LYS A 189 26.07 -4.47 8.14
CA LYS A 189 24.76 -4.15 8.73
C LYS A 189 24.97 -3.58 10.12
N VAL A 190 24.39 -2.42 10.39
CA VAL A 190 24.40 -1.91 11.76
C VAL A 190 23.43 -2.73 12.60
N GLN A 191 23.91 -3.22 13.74
CA GLN A 191 23.09 -3.97 14.69
C GLN A 191 21.84 -3.15 15.08
N ASN A 192 20.71 -3.82 15.24
CA ASN A 192 19.39 -3.22 15.54
C ASN A 192 18.75 -2.37 14.41
N ARG A 193 19.36 -2.28 13.22
CA ARG A 193 18.70 -1.74 12.01
C ARG A 193 18.13 -2.90 11.22
N PHE A 194 16.95 -3.36 11.63
CA PHE A 194 16.29 -4.50 11.00
C PHE A 194 15.96 -4.18 9.53
N THR A 195 16.41 -5.05 8.63
CA THR A 195 15.99 -5.14 7.24
C THR A 195 16.00 -6.62 6.87
N CYS A 196 15.45 -7.02 5.72
CA CYS A 196 15.70 -8.39 5.26
C CYS A 196 17.13 -8.52 4.77
N ASN A 197 18.01 -9.13 5.58
CA ASN A 197 19.37 -9.47 5.20
C ASN A 197 20.20 -8.29 4.64
N GLY A 198 19.95 -7.07 5.08
CA GLY A 198 20.68 -5.88 4.62
C GLY A 198 20.16 -5.30 3.31
N GLU A 199 18.98 -5.72 2.84
CA GLU A 199 18.33 -5.12 1.67
C GLU A 199 18.15 -3.62 1.88
N VAL A 200 18.78 -2.84 1.00
CA VAL A 200 18.76 -1.37 0.95
C VAL A 200 17.52 -0.88 0.23
N CYS A 201 17.34 -1.36 -0.99
CA CYS A 201 16.19 -1.06 -1.80
C CYS A 201 15.90 -2.18 -2.80
N HIS A 202 14.67 -2.22 -3.30
CA HIS A 202 14.33 -2.95 -4.52
C HIS A 202 13.38 -2.12 -5.36
N SER A 203 13.58 -2.14 -6.68
CA SER A 203 12.69 -1.48 -7.63
C SER A 203 11.60 -2.44 -8.11
N HIS A 204 10.47 -1.89 -8.56
CA HIS A 204 9.35 -2.63 -9.12
C HIS A 204 9.35 -2.47 -10.64
N PRO A 205 9.67 -3.52 -11.42
CA PRO A 205 9.60 -3.45 -12.88
C PRO A 205 8.23 -3.09 -13.43
N SER A 206 7.17 -3.42 -12.69
CA SER A 206 5.78 -3.22 -13.13
C SER A 206 5.30 -1.77 -13.14
N ASP A 207 5.87 -0.90 -12.30
CA ASP A 207 5.41 0.49 -12.16
C ASP A 207 6.54 1.52 -11.94
N GLY A 208 7.78 1.06 -11.82
CA GLY A 208 8.98 1.87 -11.64
C GLY A 208 9.13 2.52 -10.27
N SER A 209 8.25 2.22 -9.31
CA SER A 209 8.43 2.63 -7.92
C SER A 209 9.46 1.73 -7.22
N LEU A 210 9.86 2.10 -5.99
CA LEU A 210 10.82 1.31 -5.23
C LEU A 210 10.50 1.32 -3.74
N HIS A 211 10.87 0.24 -3.07
CA HIS A 211 10.87 0.16 -1.62
C HIS A 211 12.28 0.29 -1.07
N LEU A 212 12.42 0.97 0.07
CA LEU A 212 13.66 1.11 0.80
C LEU A 212 13.43 1.43 2.28
N THR A 213 14.46 1.28 3.11
CA THR A 213 14.41 1.63 4.54
C THR A 213 15.27 2.85 4.82
N LEU A 214 14.67 3.90 5.38
CA LEU A 214 15.35 5.15 5.73
C LEU A 214 15.43 5.38 7.24
N HIS A 215 16.29 6.31 7.63
CA HIS A 215 16.23 6.94 8.95
C HIS A 215 14.86 7.63 9.14
N PRO A 216 14.20 7.53 10.31
CA PRO A 216 12.90 8.17 10.59
C PRO A 216 12.81 9.67 10.25
N ALA A 217 13.86 10.45 10.51
CA ALA A 217 13.94 11.86 10.10
C ALA A 217 13.96 12.06 8.58
N ASP A 218 14.60 11.17 7.82
CA ASP A 218 14.60 11.21 6.36
C ASP A 218 13.24 10.79 5.80
N VAL A 219 12.55 9.84 6.46
CA VAL A 219 11.16 9.53 6.14
C VAL A 219 10.27 10.77 6.29
N LYS A 220 10.43 11.54 7.36
CA LYS A 220 9.68 12.80 7.51
C LYS A 220 9.92 13.74 6.32
N GLN A 221 11.19 13.93 5.94
CA GLN A 221 11.57 14.79 4.82
C GLN A 221 10.95 14.32 3.49
N ILE A 222 11.08 13.04 3.12
CA ILE A 222 10.54 12.53 1.85
C ILE A 222 9.01 12.57 1.82
N LEU A 223 8.35 12.36 2.97
CA LEU A 223 6.90 12.50 3.08
C LEU A 223 6.52 13.96 2.88
N GLU A 224 7.03 14.91 3.65
CA GLU A 224 6.66 16.33 3.55
C GLU A 224 6.95 16.91 2.16
N ARG A 225 8.02 16.46 1.50
CA ARG A 225 8.43 16.90 0.16
C ARG A 225 7.72 16.17 -0.99
N GLY A 226 6.90 15.16 -0.70
CA GLY A 226 6.03 14.52 -1.69
C GLY A 226 6.65 13.37 -2.50
N TRP A 227 7.74 12.77 -2.02
CA TRP A 227 8.50 11.74 -2.76
C TRP A 227 8.06 10.31 -2.50
N GLY A 228 7.29 10.06 -1.44
CA GLY A 228 6.83 8.72 -1.14
C GLY A 228 5.76 8.69 -0.07
N GLU A 229 5.48 7.47 0.37
CA GLU A 229 4.57 7.13 1.47
C GLU A 229 5.11 5.93 2.24
N ARG A 230 4.75 5.80 3.51
CA ARG A 230 5.16 4.62 4.31
C ARG A 230 4.48 3.37 3.80
N HIS A 231 5.18 2.26 3.92
CA HIS A 231 4.57 0.96 3.70
C HIS A 231 3.43 0.73 4.72
N PRO A 232 2.24 0.22 4.33
CA PRO A 232 1.11 0.07 5.24
C PRO A 232 1.40 -0.71 6.52
N LEU A 233 2.40 -1.61 6.49
CA LEU A 233 2.78 -2.42 7.64
C LEU A 233 3.96 -1.88 8.47
N ALA A 234 4.51 -0.71 8.12
CA ALA A 234 5.65 -0.08 8.80
C ALA A 234 5.25 0.57 10.14
N ARG A 235 4.59 -0.17 11.04
CA ARG A 235 4.14 0.33 12.36
C ARG A 235 5.26 0.31 13.40
N GLU A 236 5.12 1.15 14.42
CA GLU A 236 6.09 1.32 15.52
C GLU A 236 5.71 0.62 16.82
N ASN A 237 4.55 -0.05 16.90
CA ASN A 237 4.08 -0.60 18.17
C ASN A 237 4.88 -1.84 18.61
N TRP A 238 5.05 -2.02 19.92
CA TRP A 238 5.90 -3.06 20.53
C TRP A 238 5.60 -4.48 20.05
N TRP A 239 4.32 -4.85 19.91
CA TRP A 239 3.94 -6.17 19.39
C TRP A 239 4.26 -6.32 17.89
N TRP A 240 4.24 -5.24 17.11
CA TRP A 240 4.64 -5.26 15.69
C TRP A 240 6.16 -5.29 15.48
N ARG A 241 6.97 -4.93 16.49
CA ARG A 241 8.45 -4.98 16.40
C ARG A 241 9.00 -6.38 16.16
N PHE A 242 8.21 -7.42 16.46
CA PHE A 242 8.54 -8.82 16.16
C PHE A 242 8.25 -9.19 14.68
N ARG A 243 7.89 -8.22 13.83
CA ARG A 243 7.54 -8.41 12.41
C ARG A 243 8.59 -7.77 11.49
N PHE A 244 8.84 -8.42 10.36
CA PHE A 244 9.88 -8.11 9.36
C PHE A 244 9.80 -6.75 8.63
N VAL A 245 8.90 -5.83 8.98
CA VAL A 245 8.74 -4.54 8.27
C VAL A 245 9.22 -3.38 9.15
N PRO A 246 10.35 -2.74 8.81
CA PRO A 246 10.91 -1.66 9.61
C PRO A 246 10.01 -0.42 9.65
N PRO A 247 10.00 0.37 10.74
CA PRO A 247 9.25 1.63 10.80
C PRO A 247 9.61 2.63 9.70
N GLY A 248 10.87 2.62 9.27
CA GLY A 248 11.41 3.46 8.20
C GLY A 248 11.17 2.93 6.79
N PHE A 249 10.40 1.84 6.64
CA PHE A 249 10.15 1.22 5.33
C PHE A 249 9.10 2.00 4.55
N VAL A 250 9.48 2.48 3.37
CA VAL A 250 8.68 3.39 2.54
C VAL A 250 8.59 2.89 1.10
N LEU A 251 7.54 3.30 0.40
CA LEU A 251 7.47 3.28 -1.05
C LEU A 251 7.88 4.67 -1.56
N ILE A 252 8.93 4.75 -2.35
CA ILE A 252 9.31 5.94 -3.11
C ILE A 252 8.65 5.86 -4.48
N TYR A 253 8.06 6.98 -4.89
CA TYR A 253 7.34 7.06 -6.15
C TYR A 253 8.28 6.93 -7.35
N SER A 254 7.77 6.36 -8.43
CA SER A 254 8.50 6.22 -9.69
C SER A 254 8.98 7.60 -10.20
N PRO A 255 10.28 7.76 -10.53
CA PRO A 255 10.78 8.99 -11.15
C PRO A 255 10.19 9.13 -12.55
N ARG A 256 9.77 10.34 -12.92
CA ARG A 256 9.17 10.62 -14.24
C ARG A 256 10.13 11.27 -15.21
N THR A 257 11.18 11.90 -14.70
CA THR A 257 12.21 12.60 -15.47
C THR A 257 13.58 12.28 -14.91
N MET A 258 14.63 12.69 -15.63
CA MET A 258 16.00 12.50 -15.19
C MET A 258 16.32 13.33 -13.92
N GLU A 259 15.66 14.46 -13.74
CA GLU A 259 15.74 15.32 -12.54
C GLU A 259 15.16 14.59 -11.33
N GLU A 260 13.99 13.96 -11.50
CA GLU A 260 13.40 13.13 -10.44
C GLU A 260 14.24 11.91 -10.16
N LEU A 261 14.85 11.30 -11.18
CA LEU A 261 15.76 10.18 -10.99
C LEU A 261 16.95 10.56 -10.12
N ARG A 262 17.59 11.71 -10.37
CA ARG A 262 18.69 12.20 -9.52
C ARG A 262 18.27 12.33 -8.04
N CYS A 263 17.05 12.82 -7.80
CA CYS A 263 16.50 12.87 -6.45
C CYS A 263 16.30 11.47 -5.86
N VAL A 264 15.74 10.52 -6.62
CA VAL A 264 15.56 9.13 -6.18
C VAL A 264 16.90 8.47 -5.85
N VAL A 265 17.95 8.72 -6.64
CA VAL A 265 19.31 8.21 -6.37
C VAL A 265 19.86 8.76 -5.04
N GLU A 266 19.66 10.05 -4.73
CA GLU A 266 20.02 10.61 -3.42
C GLU A 266 19.26 9.96 -2.26
N ILE A 267 17.98 9.58 -2.47
CA ILE A 267 17.22 8.82 -1.47
C ILE A 267 17.81 7.41 -1.28
N ILE A 268 18.24 6.75 -2.37
CA ILE A 268 18.93 5.44 -2.30
C ILE A 268 20.24 5.57 -1.52
N HIS A 269 21.02 6.64 -1.74
CA HIS A 269 22.21 6.94 -0.94
C HIS A 269 21.89 7.06 0.56
N ALA A 270 20.82 7.77 0.92
CA ALA A 270 20.38 7.89 2.31
C ALA A 270 19.94 6.56 2.92
N ALA A 271 19.26 5.71 2.15
CA ALA A 271 18.90 4.35 2.58
C ALA A 271 20.15 3.49 2.81
N ALA A 272 21.11 3.53 1.89
CA ALA A 272 22.37 2.80 2.01
C ALA A 272 23.14 3.24 3.25
N TRP A 273 23.33 4.55 3.46
CA TRP A 273 23.94 5.10 4.68
C TRP A 273 23.22 4.64 5.94
N TRP A 274 21.89 4.67 5.94
CA TRP A 274 21.11 4.25 7.10
C TRP A 274 21.27 2.75 7.40
N ILE A 275 21.44 1.90 6.41
CA ILE A 275 21.51 0.45 6.63
C ILE A 275 22.94 -0.01 6.92
N SER A 276 23.90 0.50 6.16
CA SER A 276 25.31 0.12 6.29
C SER A 276 26.03 0.85 7.42
N GLY A 277 25.55 2.04 7.80
CA GLY A 277 26.24 2.94 8.74
C GLY A 277 27.45 3.66 8.13
N MET A 278 27.68 3.52 6.82
CA MET A 278 28.82 4.11 6.14
C MET A 278 28.51 5.51 5.62
N GLU A 279 29.45 6.42 5.79
CA GLU A 279 29.43 7.73 5.14
C GLU A 279 29.84 7.59 3.67
N LEU A 280 28.86 7.39 2.79
CA LEU A 280 29.07 7.35 1.35
C LEU A 280 29.28 8.78 0.83
N GLN A 281 30.39 9.04 0.12
CA GLN A 281 30.57 10.33 -0.55
C GLN A 281 29.45 10.55 -1.57
N ARG A 282 28.73 11.67 -1.45
CA ARG A 282 27.69 12.05 -2.43
C ARG A 282 28.33 12.33 -3.79
N PRO A 283 27.67 11.99 -4.91
CA PRO A 283 28.13 12.43 -6.22
C PRO A 283 28.18 13.97 -6.25
N SER A 284 29.34 14.53 -6.55
CA SER A 284 29.53 15.99 -6.55
C SER A 284 28.72 16.63 -7.68
N THR A 285 27.69 17.41 -7.35
CA THR A 285 27.06 18.34 -8.30
C THR A 285 27.95 19.58 -8.46
N LYS A 286 29.10 19.44 -9.14
CA LYS A 286 29.80 20.63 -9.64
C LYS A 286 29.12 21.03 -10.96
N PRO A 287 28.63 22.27 -11.12
CA PRO A 287 28.24 22.76 -12.44
C PRO A 287 29.49 22.76 -13.31
N ALA A 288 29.37 22.22 -14.52
CA ALA A 288 30.43 22.25 -15.51
C ALA A 288 30.72 23.72 -15.87
N THR A 289 31.71 24.32 -15.22
CA THR A 289 32.36 25.51 -15.75
C THR A 289 33.06 25.12 -17.04
N SER A 290 32.58 25.71 -18.13
CA SER A 290 33.14 25.68 -19.47
C SER A 290 34.66 25.88 -19.44
N VAL A 291 35.41 24.84 -19.77
CA VAL A 291 36.80 24.99 -20.21
C VAL A 291 36.78 25.06 -21.73
N GLY A 292 37.33 26.17 -22.23
CA GLY A 292 37.27 26.57 -23.62
C GLY A 292 38.00 25.63 -24.59
N LEU A 293 37.53 25.71 -25.83
CA LEU A 293 38.18 25.24 -27.04
C LEU A 293 39.56 25.87 -27.20
N ASP A 294 40.60 25.06 -27.32
CA ASP A 294 41.70 25.28 -28.28
C ASP A 294 42.53 23.99 -28.43
N GLY A 295 43.02 23.74 -29.64
CA GLY A 295 44.10 22.77 -29.88
C GLY A 295 43.77 21.58 -30.77
N SER A 296 43.66 21.83 -32.07
CA SER A 296 43.80 20.87 -33.16
C SER A 296 45.12 20.06 -33.10
N LYS A 297 45.06 18.74 -33.34
CA LYS A 297 46.09 17.99 -34.09
C LYS A 297 45.58 16.64 -34.60
N GLU A 298 46.22 16.23 -35.68
CA GLU A 298 45.81 15.33 -36.77
C GLU A 298 45.66 13.84 -36.46
N MET A 299 45.01 13.20 -37.44
CA MET A 299 44.84 11.79 -37.79
C MET A 299 45.97 10.83 -37.37
N ASP A 300 45.57 9.63 -36.94
CA ASP A 300 46.21 8.39 -37.39
C ASP A 300 45.14 7.31 -37.63
N ASP A 301 45.42 6.51 -38.65
CA ASP A 301 44.57 5.54 -39.35
C ASP A 301 44.69 4.16 -38.67
N GLY A 302 43.62 3.35 -38.64
CA GLY A 302 43.73 2.02 -38.05
C GLY A 302 42.44 1.25 -37.90
N SER A 303 42.15 0.40 -38.89
CA SER A 303 41.08 -0.61 -38.87
C SER A 303 41.24 -1.61 -37.72
N GLY A 304 40.13 -1.99 -37.07
CA GLY A 304 40.12 -3.07 -36.08
C GLY A 304 38.70 -3.51 -35.72
N SER A 305 38.25 -4.58 -36.35
CA SER A 305 36.94 -5.24 -36.25
C SER A 305 36.61 -5.84 -34.88
N GLU A 306 35.30 -5.86 -34.57
CA GLU A 306 34.56 -6.91 -33.85
C GLU A 306 35.33 -7.75 -32.81
N LYS A 307 35.33 -7.29 -31.55
CA LYS A 307 35.56 -8.14 -30.36
C LYS A 307 35.19 -7.40 -29.06
N VAL A 308 33.93 -7.00 -28.89
CA VAL A 308 33.48 -6.32 -27.64
C VAL A 308 32.25 -6.98 -27.00
N LEU A 309 31.62 -7.96 -27.65
CA LEU A 309 30.38 -8.56 -27.16
C LEU A 309 30.53 -9.85 -26.36
N SER A 310 31.68 -10.54 -26.42
CA SER A 310 31.87 -11.83 -25.74
C SER A 310 32.46 -11.73 -24.33
N CYS A 311 33.28 -10.72 -24.02
CA CYS A 311 33.91 -10.61 -22.70
C CYS A 311 32.96 -10.07 -21.60
N ARG A 312 31.76 -9.61 -21.97
CA ARG A 312 30.82 -8.98 -21.04
C ARG A 312 29.85 -9.96 -20.38
N GLU A 313 29.76 -11.18 -20.91
CA GLU A 313 28.96 -12.27 -20.34
C GLU A 313 29.77 -13.12 -19.34
N GLU A 314 31.06 -13.34 -19.58
CA GLU A 314 31.92 -14.10 -18.64
C GLU A 314 32.19 -13.34 -17.32
N GLU A 315 32.27 -12.00 -17.34
CA GLU A 315 32.42 -11.22 -16.10
C GLU A 315 31.17 -11.21 -15.22
N LEU A 316 29.98 -11.46 -15.79
CA LEU A 316 28.73 -11.55 -15.03
C LEU A 316 28.68 -12.85 -14.20
N ASP A 317 29.14 -13.96 -14.76
CA ASP A 317 29.20 -15.24 -14.05
C ASP A 317 30.29 -15.25 -12.96
N ALA A 318 31.42 -14.59 -13.21
CA ALA A 318 32.51 -14.49 -12.24
C ALA A 318 32.16 -13.64 -11.00
N ALA A 319 31.33 -12.60 -11.15
CA ALA A 319 30.83 -11.81 -10.03
C ALA A 319 29.77 -12.56 -9.21
N GLN A 320 28.95 -13.38 -9.87
CA GLN A 320 27.97 -14.26 -9.22
C GLN A 320 28.65 -15.33 -8.35
N ALA A 321 29.83 -15.82 -8.77
CA ALA A 321 30.59 -16.87 -8.09
C ALA A 321 31.37 -16.41 -6.83
N ARG A 322 31.53 -15.09 -6.60
CA ARG A 322 32.19 -14.53 -5.41
C ARG A 322 31.24 -14.19 -4.26
N ALA A 323 29.94 -14.34 -4.45
CA ALA A 323 28.98 -14.15 -3.37
C ALA A 323 29.18 -15.26 -2.31
N PRO A 324 29.28 -14.93 -1.00
CA PRO A 324 29.30 -15.96 0.04
C PRO A 324 28.03 -16.81 -0.07
N PRO A 325 28.09 -18.13 0.22
CA PRO A 325 26.92 -18.98 0.15
C PRO A 325 25.82 -18.39 1.04
N LEU A 326 24.68 -18.07 0.43
CA LEU A 326 23.47 -17.66 1.14
C LEU A 326 22.97 -18.88 1.93
N ALA A 327 23.50 -19.06 3.15
CA ALA A 327 22.86 -19.89 4.16
C ALA A 327 21.52 -19.24 4.49
N CYS A 328 20.47 -19.78 3.89
CA CYS A 328 19.10 -19.49 4.26
C CYS A 328 18.83 -20.21 5.59
N ASP A 329 19.30 -19.65 6.70
CA ASP A 329 18.91 -20.09 8.04
C ASP A 329 17.48 -19.58 8.32
N ILE A 330 16.52 -20.20 7.64
CA ILE A 330 15.12 -20.26 8.06
C ILE A 330 14.99 -21.30 9.17
N HIS A 331 15.59 -21.01 10.32
CA HIS A 331 15.18 -21.66 11.56
C HIS A 331 14.06 -20.83 12.21
N GLY A 332 12.82 -21.29 12.01
CA GLY A 332 11.65 -20.73 12.69
C GLY A 332 10.29 -21.20 12.17
N PHE A 333 9.94 -22.45 12.50
CA PHE A 333 8.59 -23.03 12.58
C PHE A 333 7.85 -23.51 11.31
N SER A 334 7.90 -24.83 11.17
CA SER A 334 6.81 -25.67 10.65
C SER A 334 5.54 -25.42 11.48
N ILE A 335 4.45 -24.99 10.82
CA ILE A 335 3.11 -25.06 11.39
C ILE A 335 2.53 -26.38 10.89
N GLY A 336 2.41 -27.33 11.82
CA GLY A 336 1.91 -28.67 11.56
C GLY A 336 0.50 -28.69 10.98
N ARG A 337 0.23 -29.77 10.24
CA ARG A 337 -1.13 -30.22 9.95
C ARG A 337 -1.88 -30.41 11.27
N MET A 338 -2.99 -29.71 11.44
CA MET A 338 -4.25 -30.24 11.97
C MET A 338 -5.39 -29.59 11.20
#